data_AF-A0A061N6X8-F1
#
_entry.id   AF-A0A061N6X8-F1
#
_cell.length_a   1.000
_cell.length_b   1.000
_cell.length_c   1.000
_cell.angle_alpha   90.00
_cell.angle_beta   90.00
_cell.angle_gamma   90.00
#
_symmetry.space_group_name_H-M   'P 1'
#
loop_
_entity.id
_entity.type
_entity.pdbx_description
1 polymer ?
#
loop_
_entity_poly.entity_id
_entity_poly.type
_entity_poly.pdbx_seq_one_letter_code
_entity_poly.pdbx_strand_id
1 'polypeptide(L)'
;MIMPNIGAFIAWGILTAIAVPTEIGMLEAFVDPMVFYLLPLLIAFAGGRMIHDFRGGVVGATAAMGVIVAADIPMFIGAMIMGPLGGYVIKKFDQVMDGKVRPGFEMLINNFSAGIIGALLAIIGSLAVGPVVQGFTVALGAGVDAMISIGALPLVSLFIEPARFFS
;
A
#
# COMPACT_ATOMS: atom_id res chain seq x y z
N MET A 1 -11.87 1.18 8.30
CA MET A 1 -12.24 -0.23 8.22
C MET A 1 -11.25 -0.91 7.29
N ILE A 2 -10.45 -1.85 7.78
CA ILE A 2 -9.54 -2.72 6.98
C ILE A 2 -10.34 -3.82 6.23
N MET A 3 -11.61 -4.02 6.62
CA MET A 3 -12.54 -5.04 6.10
C MET A 3 -13.08 -4.90 4.64
N PRO A 4 -13.10 -3.76 3.93
CA PRO A 4 -13.74 -3.70 2.61
C PRO A 4 -13.00 -4.47 1.50
N ASN A 5 -11.76 -4.90 1.74
CA ASN A 5 -10.91 -5.50 0.71
C ASN A 5 -10.78 -7.02 0.81
N ILE A 6 -11.45 -7.67 1.77
CA ILE A 6 -11.37 -9.13 1.99
C ILE A 6 -11.72 -9.91 0.72
N GLY A 7 -12.67 -9.43 -0.09
CA GLY A 7 -13.02 -10.06 -1.37
C GLY A 7 -11.84 -10.17 -2.34
N ALA A 8 -10.97 -9.17 -2.40
CA ALA A 8 -9.78 -9.20 -3.25
C ALA A 8 -8.72 -10.19 -2.73
N PHE A 9 -8.54 -10.29 -1.41
CA PHE A 9 -7.68 -11.30 -0.78
C PHE A 9 -8.19 -12.71 -1.03
N ILE A 10 -9.50 -12.94 -0.93
CA ILE A 10 -10.13 -14.23 -1.23
C ILE A 10 -9.92 -14.59 -2.71
N ALA A 11 -10.15 -13.64 -3.63
CA ALA A 11 -9.93 -13.87 -5.06
C ALA A 11 -8.48 -14.24 -5.37
N TRP A 12 -7.51 -13.51 -4.80
CA TRP A 12 -6.09 -13.84 -4.92
C TRP A 12 -5.77 -15.22 -4.34
N GLY A 13 -6.33 -15.55 -3.17
CA GLY A 13 -6.14 -16.86 -2.53
C GLY A 13 -6.67 -18.02 -3.37
N ILE A 14 -7.85 -17.87 -3.98
CA ILE A 14 -8.43 -18.87 -4.89
C ILE A 14 -7.55 -19.04 -6.13
N LEU A 15 -7.13 -17.93 -6.75
CA LEU A 15 -6.29 -17.97 -7.95
C LEU A 15 -4.94 -18.64 -7.65
N THR A 16 -4.31 -18.30 -6.52
CA THR A 16 -3.05 -18.92 -6.08
C THR A 16 -3.24 -20.41 -5.80
N ALA A 17 -4.31 -20.79 -5.10
CA ALA A 17 -4.59 -22.18 -4.76
C ALA A 17 -4.84 -23.06 -5.98
N ILE A 18 -5.30 -22.49 -7.10
CA ILE A 18 -5.46 -23.22 -8.37
C ILE A 18 -4.19 -23.14 -9.21
N ALA A 19 -3.57 -21.96 -9.32
CA ALA A 19 -2.39 -21.72 -10.16
C ALA A 19 -1.21 -22.60 -9.75
N VAL A 20 -0.84 -22.58 -8.46
CA VAL A 20 0.34 -23.29 -7.94
C VAL A 20 0.31 -24.80 -8.23
N PRO A 21 -0.79 -25.54 -8.00
CA PRO A 21 -0.81 -26.97 -8.30
C PRO A 21 -1.05 -27.31 -9.78
N THR A 22 -1.59 -26.39 -10.60
CA THR A 22 -1.96 -26.69 -11.99
C THR A 22 -0.94 -26.21 -13.02
N GLU A 23 0.00 -25.35 -12.63
CA GLU A 23 1.02 -24.75 -13.50
C GLU A 23 0.42 -24.08 -14.76
N ILE A 24 -0.81 -23.58 -14.63
CA ILE A 24 -1.49 -22.85 -15.71
C ILE A 24 -0.93 -21.43 -15.74
N GLY A 25 0.01 -21.18 -16.66
CA GLY A 25 0.71 -19.89 -16.75
C GLY A 25 -0.21 -18.66 -16.84
N MET A 26 -1.42 -18.78 -17.40
CA MET A 26 -2.41 -17.69 -17.38
C MET A 26 -2.87 -17.33 -15.96
N LEU A 27 -3.05 -18.32 -15.07
CA LEU A 27 -3.48 -18.08 -13.69
C LEU A 27 -2.34 -17.55 -12.83
N GLU A 28 -1.12 -18.07 -13.03
CA GLU A 28 0.09 -17.56 -12.36
C GLU A 28 0.33 -16.09 -12.65
N ALA A 29 0.05 -15.65 -13.88
CA ALA A 29 0.16 -14.24 -14.28
C ALA A 29 -0.75 -13.27 -13.51
N PHE A 30 -1.77 -13.77 -12.78
CA PHE A 30 -2.59 -12.95 -11.88
C PHE A 30 -2.05 -12.87 -10.46
N VAL A 31 -1.28 -13.86 -9.99
CA VAL A 31 -0.87 -13.98 -8.59
C VAL A 31 -0.01 -12.79 -8.17
N ASP A 32 1.08 -12.53 -8.91
CA ASP A 32 2.02 -11.47 -8.56
C ASP A 32 1.38 -10.08 -8.70
N PRO A 33 0.71 -9.70 -9.81
CA PRO A 33 0.16 -8.36 -9.91
C PRO A 33 -0.90 -8.05 -8.84
N MET A 34 -1.62 -9.07 -8.37
CA MET A 34 -2.59 -8.88 -7.29
C MET A 34 -1.92 -8.56 -5.96
N VAL A 35 -0.88 -9.31 -5.58
CA VAL A 35 -0.18 -9.09 -4.30
C VAL A 35 0.71 -7.84 -4.33
N PHE A 36 1.39 -7.57 -5.44
CA PHE A 36 2.31 -6.43 -5.54
C PHE A 36 1.59 -5.09 -5.76
N TYR A 37 0.47 -5.07 -6.48
CA TYR A 37 -0.22 -3.83 -6.84
C TYR A 37 -1.63 -3.77 -6.26
N LEU A 38 -2.50 -4.71 -6.63
CA LEU A 38 -3.93 -4.59 -6.34
C LEU A 38 -4.21 -4.48 -4.84
N LEU A 39 -3.70 -5.42 -4.05
CA LEU A 39 -4.01 -5.50 -2.61
C LEU A 39 -3.43 -4.29 -1.85
N PRO A 40 -2.15 -3.89 -2.01
CA PRO A 40 -1.65 -2.67 -1.40
C PRO A 40 -2.42 -1.41 -1.83
N LEU A 41 -2.75 -1.26 -3.12
CA LEU A 41 -3.49 -0.10 -3.60
C LEU A 41 -4.89 0.00 -3.01
N LEU A 42 -5.59 -1.12 -2.86
CA LEU A 42 -6.90 -1.15 -2.22
C LEU A 42 -6.82 -0.76 -0.74
N ILE A 43 -5.76 -1.17 -0.03
CA ILE A 43 -5.52 -0.74 1.36
C ILE A 43 -5.27 0.76 1.42
N ALA A 44 -4.41 1.28 0.53
CA ALA A 44 -4.13 2.71 0.47
C ALA A 44 -5.39 3.53 0.13
N PHE A 45 -6.19 3.07 -0.84
CA PHE A 45 -7.45 3.68 -1.20
C PHE A 45 -8.42 3.70 -0.03
N ALA A 46 -8.61 2.57 0.65
CA ALA A 46 -9.49 2.49 1.82
C ALA A 46 -9.02 3.42 2.94
N GLY A 47 -7.72 3.46 3.22
CA GLY A 47 -7.12 4.34 4.22
C GLY A 47 -7.30 5.83 3.89
N GLY A 48 -7.04 6.22 2.63
CA GLY A 48 -7.26 7.60 2.17
C GLY A 48 -8.73 7.99 2.19
N ARG A 49 -9.62 7.06 1.81
CA ARG A 49 -11.06 7.27 1.81
C ARG A 49 -11.64 7.48 3.20
N MET A 50 -11.10 6.82 4.21
CA MET A 50 -11.48 7.07 5.60
C MET A 50 -11.20 8.50 6.04
N ILE A 51 -10.19 9.16 5.45
CA ILE A 51 -9.81 10.53 5.83
C ILE A 51 -10.59 11.57 5.02
N HIS A 52 -10.72 11.36 3.70
CA HIS A 52 -11.29 12.36 2.78
C HIS A 52 -12.09 11.76 1.61
N ASP A 53 -12.98 10.81 1.93
CA ASP A 53 -13.89 10.12 1.00
C ASP A 53 -13.19 9.75 -0.33
N PHE A 54 -13.90 9.73 -1.45
CA PHE A 54 -13.40 9.16 -2.68
C PHE A 54 -12.12 9.84 -3.19
N ARG A 55 -12.02 11.19 -3.10
CA ARG A 55 -10.81 11.93 -3.50
C ARG A 55 -9.60 11.54 -2.65
N GLY A 56 -9.79 11.41 -1.33
CA GLY A 56 -8.75 10.93 -0.43
C GLY A 56 -8.28 9.54 -0.78
N GLY A 57 -9.20 8.65 -1.16
CA GLY A 57 -8.87 7.31 -1.63
C GLY A 57 -8.02 7.32 -2.89
N VAL A 58 -8.41 8.10 -3.91
CA VAL A 58 -7.66 8.21 -5.17
C VAL A 58 -6.25 8.72 -4.92
N VAL A 59 -6.10 9.83 -4.19
CA VAL A 59 -4.78 10.42 -3.89
C VAL A 59 -3.92 9.47 -3.04
N GLY A 60 -4.52 8.81 -2.04
CA GLY A 60 -3.83 7.82 -1.21
C GLY A 60 -3.30 6.63 -2.02
N ALA A 61 -4.10 6.11 -2.95
CA ALA A 61 -3.67 5.04 -3.85
C ALA A 61 -2.57 5.51 -4.82
N THR A 62 -2.69 6.71 -5.39
CA THR A 62 -1.63 7.30 -6.22
C THR A 62 -0.32 7.46 -5.45
N ALA A 63 -0.39 7.94 -4.22
CA ALA A 63 0.78 8.07 -3.35
C ALA A 63 1.43 6.71 -3.02
N ALA A 64 0.62 5.66 -2.83
CA ALA A 64 1.10 4.32 -2.55
C ALA A 64 1.83 3.68 -3.75
N MET A 65 1.54 4.09 -5.00
CA MET A 65 2.35 3.64 -6.14
C MET A 65 3.82 4.00 -5.98
N GLY A 66 4.13 5.15 -5.37
CA GLY A 66 5.50 5.57 -5.10
C GLY A 66 6.29 4.59 -4.25
N VAL A 67 5.65 4.02 -3.22
CA VAL A 67 6.31 3.04 -2.34
C VAL A 67 6.38 1.66 -2.99
N ILE A 68 5.37 1.28 -3.77
CA ILE A 68 5.34 -0.01 -4.49
C ILE A 68 6.49 -0.09 -5.49
N VAL A 69 6.74 0.96 -6.29
CA VAL A 69 7.82 0.94 -7.29
C VAL A 69 9.23 1.06 -6.67
N ALA A 70 9.33 1.32 -5.37
CA ALA A 70 10.61 1.48 -4.67
C ALA A 70 11.11 0.18 -4.04
N ALA A 71 10.36 -0.92 -4.10
CA ALA A 71 10.73 -2.18 -3.48
C ALA A 71 10.22 -3.40 -4.26
N ASP A 72 11.01 -4.47 -4.27
CA ASP A 72 10.65 -5.76 -4.89
C ASP A 72 9.85 -6.68 -3.94
N ILE A 73 9.23 -6.12 -2.91
CA ILE A 73 8.37 -6.84 -1.95
C ILE A 73 6.99 -6.18 -1.87
N PRO A 74 5.93 -6.91 -1.51
CA PRO A 74 4.59 -6.33 -1.36
C PRO A 74 4.54 -5.23 -0.29
N MET A 75 4.24 -4.00 -0.70
CA MET A 75 4.33 -2.81 0.17
C MET A 75 3.05 -2.54 0.98
N PHE A 76 2.55 -3.54 1.72
CA PHE A 76 1.35 -3.41 2.56
C PHE A 76 1.49 -2.30 3.63
N ILE A 77 2.63 -2.26 4.33
CA ILE A 77 2.90 -1.24 5.35
C ILE A 77 3.02 0.15 4.71
N GLY A 78 3.75 0.24 3.60
CA GLY A 78 3.88 1.48 2.84
C GLY A 78 2.50 2.00 2.42
N ALA A 79 1.62 1.15 1.91
CA ALA A 79 0.25 1.50 1.54
C ALA A 79 -0.61 1.95 2.75
N MET A 80 -0.50 1.27 3.90
CA MET A 80 -1.20 1.66 5.13
C MET A 80 -0.79 3.04 5.65
N ILE A 81 0.45 3.45 5.41
CA ILE A 81 0.96 4.77 5.80
C ILE A 81 0.56 5.82 4.74
N MET A 82 0.86 5.54 3.47
CA MET A 82 0.67 6.50 2.37
C MET A 82 -0.80 6.76 2.06
N GLY A 83 -1.69 5.79 2.25
CA GLY A 83 -3.12 5.93 2.02
C GLY A 83 -3.76 7.05 2.84
N PRO A 84 -3.80 6.94 4.18
CA PRO A 84 -4.31 7.99 5.07
C PRO A 84 -3.54 9.30 4.93
N LEU A 85 -2.22 9.26 4.71
CA LEU A 85 -1.41 10.46 4.50
C LEU A 85 -1.88 11.22 3.25
N GLY A 86 -2.08 10.52 2.13
CA GLY A 86 -2.59 11.12 0.89
C GLY A 86 -3.98 11.72 1.10
N GLY A 87 -4.87 11.00 1.78
CA GLY A 87 -6.19 11.50 2.18
C GLY A 87 -6.12 12.75 3.06
N TYR A 88 -5.18 12.80 4.00
CA TYR A 88 -4.99 13.95 4.88
C TYR A 88 -4.48 15.19 4.13
N VAL A 89 -3.49 15.02 3.26
CA VAL A 89 -2.90 16.14 2.51
C VAL A 89 -3.93 16.76 1.56
N ILE A 90 -4.69 15.94 0.82
CA ILE A 90 -5.72 16.47 -0.08
C ILE A 90 -6.87 17.12 0.70
N LYS A 91 -7.25 16.58 1.86
CA LYS A 91 -8.23 17.21 2.75
C LYS A 91 -7.82 18.60 3.17
N LYS A 92 -6.55 18.75 3.56
CA LYS A 92 -5.99 20.05 3.96
C LYS A 92 -5.95 21.03 2.79
N PHE A 93 -5.57 20.57 1.60
CA PHE A 93 -5.61 21.39 0.41
C PHE A 93 -7.04 21.88 0.12
N ASP A 94 -8.03 20.98 0.13
CA ASP A 94 -9.42 21.33 -0.14
C ASP A 94 -9.98 22.33 0.88
N GLN A 95 -9.67 22.16 2.17
CA GLN A 95 -10.03 23.12 3.22
C GLN A 95 -9.45 24.52 2.97
N VAL A 96 -8.24 24.60 2.41
CA VAL A 96 -7.59 25.88 2.09
C VAL A 96 -8.18 26.52 0.83
N MET A 97 -8.66 25.72 -0.12
CA MET A 97 -9.25 26.17 -1.37
C MET A 97 -10.75 26.46 -1.28
N ASP A 98 -11.39 26.07 -0.19
CA ASP A 98 -12.81 26.30 0.05
C ASP A 98 -13.17 27.80 -0.08
N GLY A 99 -14.26 28.09 -0.79
CA GLY A 99 -14.71 29.45 -1.10
C GLY A 99 -13.80 30.28 -2.03
N LYS A 100 -12.63 29.76 -2.45
CA LYS A 100 -11.71 30.47 -3.37
C LYS A 100 -11.89 30.10 -4.83
N VAL A 101 -12.62 29.02 -5.11
CA VAL A 101 -12.82 28.48 -6.45
C VAL A 101 -14.06 29.10 -7.09
N ARG A 102 -13.92 29.56 -8.33
CA ARG A 102 -15.05 30.07 -9.11
C ARG A 102 -15.97 28.91 -9.54
N PRO A 103 -17.30 29.11 -9.54
CA PRO A 103 -18.23 28.13 -10.10
C PRO A 103 -17.83 27.73 -11.52
N GLY A 104 -17.87 26.42 -11.81
CA GLY A 104 -17.45 25.85 -13.10
C GLY A 104 -15.97 25.44 -13.18
N PHE A 105 -15.09 25.92 -12.30
CA PHE A 105 -13.69 25.48 -12.22
C PHE A 105 -13.42 24.40 -11.17
N GLU A 106 -14.42 24.06 -10.35
CA GLU A 106 -14.29 23.13 -9.22
C GLU A 106 -13.76 21.76 -9.65
N MET A 107 -14.35 21.13 -10.67
CA MET A 107 -13.86 19.84 -11.16
C MET A 107 -12.43 19.92 -11.71
N LEU A 108 -12.08 21.02 -12.39
CA LEU A 108 -10.73 21.21 -12.91
C LEU A 108 -9.72 21.28 -11.77
N ILE A 109 -9.95 22.16 -10.79
CA ILE A 109 -9.05 22.31 -9.64
C ILE A 109 -9.01 21.03 -8.82
N ASN A 110 -10.15 20.36 -8.63
CA ASN A 110 -10.23 19.14 -7.85
C ASN A 110 -9.40 17.99 -8.45
N ASN A 111 -9.47 17.80 -9.77
CA ASN A 111 -8.73 16.76 -10.47
C ASN A 111 -7.23 17.12 -10.61
N PHE A 112 -6.91 18.37 -10.96
CA PHE A 112 -5.51 18.81 -11.09
C PHE A 112 -4.78 18.79 -9.75
N SER A 113 -5.40 19.26 -8.68
CA SER A 113 -4.81 19.21 -7.34
C SER A 113 -4.59 17.78 -6.87
N ALA A 114 -5.57 16.89 -7.04
CA ALA A 114 -5.42 15.48 -6.72
C ALA A 114 -4.26 14.83 -7.51
N GLY A 115 -4.15 15.15 -8.81
CA GLY A 115 -3.05 14.67 -9.65
C GLY A 115 -1.68 15.18 -9.20
N ILE A 116 -1.52 16.49 -8.98
CA ILE A 116 -0.24 17.10 -8.58
C ILE A 116 0.16 16.61 -7.18
N ILE A 117 -0.75 16.64 -6.22
CA ILE A 117 -0.48 16.20 -4.84
C ILE A 117 -0.18 14.70 -4.83
N GLY A 118 -0.96 13.89 -5.55
CA GLY A 118 -0.71 12.45 -5.68
C GLY A 118 0.67 12.15 -6.25
N ALA A 119 1.08 12.85 -7.32
CA ALA A 119 2.39 12.68 -7.93
C ALA A 119 3.53 13.08 -6.98
N LEU A 120 3.40 14.22 -6.30
CA LEU A 120 4.40 14.67 -5.32
C LEU A 120 4.54 13.67 -4.17
N LEU A 121 3.42 13.19 -3.63
CA LEU A 121 3.43 12.19 -2.57
C LEU A 121 3.99 10.84 -3.03
N ALA A 122 3.77 10.44 -4.28
CA ALA A 122 4.38 9.24 -4.84
C ALA A 122 5.91 9.37 -4.90
N ILE A 123 6.43 10.50 -5.38
CA ILE A 123 7.89 10.75 -5.40
C ILE A 123 8.46 10.78 -3.98
N ILE A 124 7.77 11.44 -3.04
CA ILE A 124 8.22 11.46 -1.64
C ILE A 124 8.17 10.05 -1.02
N GLY A 125 7.12 9.29 -1.31
CA GLY A 125 6.96 7.91 -0.86
C GLY A 125 8.10 7.02 -1.33
N SER A 126 8.47 7.11 -2.62
CA SER A 126 9.56 6.30 -3.17
C SER A 126 10.91 6.62 -2.53
N LEU A 127 11.19 7.90 -2.27
CA LEU A 127 12.46 8.34 -1.70
C LEU A 127 12.58 8.13 -0.18
N ALA A 128 11.48 8.30 0.56
CA ALA A 128 11.51 8.28 2.02
C ALA A 128 11.09 6.93 2.62
N VAL A 129 10.00 6.34 2.12
CA VAL A 129 9.38 5.17 2.76
C VAL A 129 10.02 3.87 2.26
N GLY A 130 10.42 3.80 0.98
CA GLY A 130 11.12 2.64 0.42
C GLY A 130 12.34 2.21 1.24
N PRO A 131 13.34 3.08 1.45
CA PRO A 131 14.54 2.74 2.23
C PRO A 131 14.26 2.40 3.69
N VAL A 132 13.27 3.05 4.31
CA VAL A 132 12.89 2.81 5.71
C VAL A 132 12.28 1.42 5.87
N VAL A 133 11.37 1.03 4.98
CA VAL A 133 10.75 -0.30 5.02
C VAL A 133 11.77 -1.38 4.70
N GLN A 134 12.63 -1.16 3.69
CA GLN A 134 13.68 -2.12 3.35
C GLN A 134 14.69 -2.31 4.49
N GLY A 135 15.11 -1.21 5.13
CA GLY A 135 15.96 -1.25 6.32
C GLY A 135 15.31 -2.00 7.48
N PHE A 136 14.00 -1.82 7.68
CA PHE A 136 13.24 -2.56 8.68
C PHE A 136 13.18 -4.06 8.38
N THR A 137 12.94 -4.44 7.12
CA THR A 137 12.94 -5.86 6.69
C THR A 137 14.30 -6.51 6.90
N VAL A 138 15.40 -5.83 6.56
CA VAL A 138 16.77 -6.33 6.79
C VAL A 138 17.05 -6.49 8.28
N ALA A 139 16.64 -5.52 9.11
CA ALA A 139 16.81 -5.58 10.55
C ALA A 139 16.03 -6.75 11.19
N LEU A 140 14.79 -6.99 10.72
CA LEU A 140 14.00 -8.14 11.14
C LEU A 140 14.66 -9.47 10.75
N GLY A 141 15.18 -9.57 9.51
CA GLY A 141 15.92 -10.74 9.05
C GLY A 141 17.14 -11.03 9.94
N ALA A 142 17.95 -10.01 10.24
CA ALA A 142 19.08 -10.15 11.15
C ALA A 142 18.67 -10.57 12.57
N GLY A 143 17.53 -10.08 13.06
CA GLY A 143 16.97 -10.49 14.36
C GLY A 143 16.56 -11.97 14.38
N VAL A 144 15.96 -12.46 13.29
CA VAL A 144 15.61 -13.88 13.10
C VAL A 144 16.87 -14.74 13.06
N ASP A 145 17.88 -14.35 12.29
CA ASP A 145 19.15 -15.08 12.20
C ASP A 145 19.87 -15.16 13.55
N ALA A 146 19.84 -14.09 14.33
CA ALA A 146 20.37 -14.07 15.69
C ALA A 146 19.62 -15.07 16.60
N MET A 147 18.29 -15.15 16.51
CA MET A 147 17.48 -16.10 17.28
C MET A 147 17.73 -17.56 16.87
N ILE A 148 17.97 -17.82 15.59
CA ILE A 148 18.37 -19.15 15.09
C ILE A 148 19.75 -19.53 15.65
N SER A 149 20.70 -18.60 15.67
CA SER A 149 22.08 -18.86 16.13
C SER A 149 22.18 -19.25 17.60
N ILE A 150 21.24 -18.80 18.45
CA ILE A 150 21.15 -19.15 19.87
C ILE A 150 20.25 -20.37 20.15
N GLY A 151 19.78 -21.06 19.10
CA GLY A 151 18.94 -22.26 19.22
C GLY A 151 17.49 -21.99 19.64
N ALA A 152 17.02 -20.73 19.57
CA ALA A 152 15.69 -20.31 20.00
C ALA A 152 14.62 -20.50 18.90
N LEU A 153 14.64 -21.67 18.25
CA LEU A 153 13.70 -22.02 17.16
C LEU A 153 12.21 -21.81 17.51
N PRO A 154 11.72 -22.03 18.75
CA PRO A 154 10.33 -21.74 19.10
C PRO A 154 9.97 -20.24 19.09
N LEU A 155 10.93 -19.36 19.39
CA LEU A 155 10.71 -17.90 19.42
C LEU A 155 10.74 -17.29 18.02
N VAL A 156 11.48 -17.92 17.09
CA VAL A 156 11.49 -17.54 15.67
C VAL A 156 10.08 -17.60 15.06
N SER A 157 9.31 -18.65 15.38
CA SER A 157 7.91 -18.80 14.96
C SER A 157 7.04 -17.61 15.40
N LEU A 158 7.16 -17.16 16.66
CA LEU A 158 6.40 -16.02 17.20
C LEU A 158 6.76 -14.68 16.52
N PHE A 159 8.00 -14.57 16.00
CA PHE A 159 8.51 -13.35 15.37
C PHE A 159 8.24 -13.29 13.85
N ILE A 160 8.24 -14.45 13.18
CA ILE A 160 7.97 -14.57 11.73
C ILE A 160 6.47 -14.52 11.44
N GLU A 161 5.62 -15.00 12.35
CA GLU A 161 4.18 -15.08 12.11
C GLU A 161 3.52 -13.71 11.85
N PRO A 162 3.89 -12.61 12.55
CA PRO A 162 3.51 -11.26 12.14
C PRO A 162 4.06 -10.89 10.75
N ALA A 163 5.33 -11.18 10.46
CA ALA A 163 5.99 -10.88 9.19
C ALA A 163 5.32 -11.52 7.97
N ARG A 164 4.75 -12.72 8.11
CA ARG A 164 4.01 -13.41 7.03
C ARG A 164 2.74 -12.70 6.58
N PHE A 165 2.12 -11.88 7.42
CA PHE A 165 1.00 -11.03 7.00
C PHE A 165 1.46 -9.81 6.19
N PHE A 166 2.78 -9.55 6.15
CA PHE A 166 3.40 -8.37 5.56
C PHE A 166 4.29 -8.67 4.35
N SER A 167 4.62 -9.93 4.08
CA SER A 167 5.43 -10.41 2.94
C SER A 167 4.59 -11.06 1.85
#